data_AF-A0A5J5W1C7-F1
#
_entry.id   AF-A0A5J5W1C7-F1
#
_cell.length_a   1.000
_cell.length_b   1.000
_cell.length_c   1.000
_cell.angle_alpha   90.00
_cell.angle_beta   90.00
_cell.angle_gamma   90.00
#
_symmetry.space_group_name_H-M   'P 1'
#
loop_
_entity.id
_entity.type
_entity.pdbx_description
1 polymer ?
#
loop_
_entity_poly.entity_id
_entity_poly.type
_entity_poly.pdbx_seq_one_letter_code
_entity_poly.pdbx_strand_id
1 'polypeptide(L)'
;MGRATVADIKGRDFSELDKEAKENTENTNKGSNTNKNRNTTTSDSRGRKNRRRQKKTMVVHPVQRLFDACKDVFAHAGTGFVPPPDKIEQLSALLDDIKPVDVGLSPRMSFFSPQAARRAPTITYLHIHECEKFSMGIFCLPPSGVLPLHNHPGMTVFSKLLFGTMHIKSYDWVVGAPSNASAVAEPSQTAQCLEVRLAKVKVDSNLTAPCKTSILYPADGGNMHCFTAVTACAVLDVLGPPYSDAEGRHCTYYLAYPFTKFSGDEQVSIPDEEKNNYAWLQERDKPEDLVVKGALYTGPVIREN
;
A
#
# COMPACT_ATOMS: atom_id res chain seq x y z
N MET A 1 -1.87 -14.05 20.59
CA MET A 1 -2.30 -13.37 19.37
C MET A 1 -1.21 -13.47 18.33
N GLY A 2 -1.51 -14.11 17.20
CA GLY A 2 -0.62 -14.23 16.05
C GLY A 2 -0.67 -12.93 15.24
N ARG A 3 0.41 -12.15 15.29
CA ARG A 3 0.54 -10.92 14.50
C ARG A 3 0.64 -11.24 13.01
N ALA A 4 0.05 -10.37 12.18
CA ALA A 4 0.10 -10.55 10.74
C ALA A 4 1.50 -10.24 10.21
N THR A 5 2.03 -11.14 9.39
CA THR A 5 3.36 -10.98 8.79
C THR A 5 3.29 -10.15 7.51
N VAL A 6 4.44 -9.67 7.04
CA VAL A 6 4.53 -9.01 5.72
C VAL A 6 4.03 -9.93 4.58
N ALA A 7 4.27 -11.24 4.69
CA ALA A 7 3.77 -12.24 3.74
C ALA A 7 2.23 -12.36 3.78
N ASP A 8 1.61 -12.10 4.92
CA ASP A 8 0.15 -12.08 5.03
C ASP A 8 -0.51 -10.91 4.31
N ILE A 9 0.22 -9.81 4.14
CA ILE A 9 -0.21 -8.56 3.51
C ILE A 9 0.06 -8.61 2.00
N LYS A 10 1.22 -9.14 1.60
CA LYS A 10 1.67 -9.22 0.20
C LYS A 10 1.26 -10.52 -0.51
N GLY A 11 0.74 -11.48 0.25
CA GLY A 11 0.41 -12.83 -0.20
C GLY A 11 1.57 -13.81 -0.03
N ARG A 12 1.23 -15.04 0.37
CA ARG A 12 2.21 -16.08 0.78
C ARG A 12 3.21 -16.45 -0.32
N ASP A 13 2.74 -16.51 -1.56
CA ASP A 13 3.54 -16.94 -2.72
C ASP A 13 4.58 -15.89 -3.17
N PHE A 14 4.53 -14.65 -2.65
CA PHE A 14 5.40 -13.58 -3.16
C PHE A 14 6.86 -13.72 -2.70
N SER A 15 7.08 -14.18 -1.47
CA SER A 15 8.43 -14.37 -0.92
C SER A 15 9.27 -15.41 -1.67
N GLU A 16 8.61 -16.31 -2.42
CA GLU A 16 9.25 -17.30 -3.29
C GLU A 16 9.52 -16.72 -4.69
N LEU A 17 8.59 -15.93 -5.24
CA LEU A 17 8.75 -15.23 -6.53
C LEU A 17 9.92 -14.24 -6.54
N ASP A 18 10.15 -13.52 -5.43
CA ASP A 18 11.29 -12.61 -5.28
C ASP A 18 12.65 -13.34 -5.26
N LYS A 19 12.69 -14.55 -4.71
CA LYS A 19 13.90 -15.37 -4.69
C LYS A 19 14.22 -15.88 -6.10
N GLU A 20 13.23 -16.39 -6.82
CA GLU A 20 13.40 -16.86 -8.21
C GLU A 20 13.79 -15.72 -9.18
N ALA A 21 13.27 -14.51 -8.98
CA ALA A 21 13.62 -13.35 -9.81
C ALA A 21 15.08 -12.90 -9.58
N LYS A 22 15.56 -12.90 -8.33
CA LYS A 22 16.94 -12.55 -7.98
C LYS A 22 17.94 -13.60 -8.47
N GLU A 23 17.62 -14.88 -8.31
CA GLU A 23 18.50 -16.00 -8.70
C GLU A 23 18.69 -16.10 -10.24
N ASN A 24 17.65 -15.74 -11.01
CA ASN A 24 17.74 -15.68 -12.48
C ASN A 24 18.56 -14.47 -12.99
N THR A 25 18.68 -13.41 -12.20
CA THR A 25 19.43 -12.20 -12.59
C THR A 25 20.94 -12.38 -12.34
N GLU A 26 21.34 -13.15 -11.33
CA GLU A 26 22.75 -13.45 -11.05
C GLU A 26 23.39 -14.42 -12.06
N ASN A 27 22.59 -15.29 -12.69
CA ASN A 27 23.09 -16.31 -13.63
C ASN A 27 23.37 -15.83 -15.07
N THR A 28 23.13 -14.55 -15.42
CA THR A 28 23.28 -14.06 -16.81
C THR A 28 24.52 -13.21 -17.09
N ASN A 29 25.40 -12.96 -16.12
CA ASN A 29 26.64 -12.19 -16.33
C ASN A 29 27.91 -13.04 -16.22
N LYS A 30 28.09 -13.99 -17.15
CA LYS A 30 29.42 -14.55 -17.48
C LYS A 30 29.46 -15.02 -18.93
N GLY A 31 29.95 -14.15 -19.80
CA GLY A 31 30.17 -14.44 -21.22
C GLY A 31 31.23 -13.53 -21.83
N SER A 32 32.49 -13.95 -21.70
CA SER A 32 33.66 -13.38 -22.37
C SER A 32 33.64 -13.62 -23.89
N ASN A 33 34.01 -12.64 -24.72
CA ASN A 33 35.18 -12.76 -25.62
C ASN A 33 35.39 -11.58 -26.58
N THR A 34 36.62 -11.04 -26.49
CA THR A 34 37.55 -10.63 -27.56
C THR A 34 37.18 -10.88 -29.03
N ASN A 35 37.37 -9.91 -29.94
CA ASN A 35 38.61 -9.78 -30.76
C ASN A 35 38.57 -8.69 -31.86
N LYS A 36 39.77 -8.11 -32.07
CA LYS A 36 40.44 -7.66 -33.31
C LYS A 36 39.98 -6.42 -34.11
N ASN A 37 40.85 -5.41 -34.02
CA ASN A 37 41.17 -4.40 -35.02
C ASN A 37 41.45 -4.97 -36.42
N ARG A 38 41.00 -4.26 -37.46
CA ARG A 38 41.67 -4.15 -38.76
C ARG A 38 41.45 -2.74 -39.34
N ASN A 39 42.56 -2.05 -39.60
CA ASN A 39 42.64 -0.82 -40.37
C ASN A 39 42.57 -1.14 -41.87
N THR A 40 41.78 -0.39 -42.61
CA THR A 40 42.01 -0.13 -44.05
C THR A 40 41.61 1.30 -44.36
N THR A 41 42.60 2.06 -44.80
CA THR A 41 42.52 3.40 -45.38
C THR A 41 41.95 3.34 -46.79
N THR A 42 40.89 4.11 -47.05
CA THR A 42 40.62 4.69 -48.38
C THR A 42 39.95 6.03 -48.19
N SER A 43 40.63 7.06 -48.68
CA SER A 43 40.13 8.40 -48.91
C SER A 43 38.92 8.36 -49.84
N ASP A 44 37.79 8.98 -49.46
CA ASP A 44 37.11 9.81 -50.43
C ASP A 44 36.15 10.84 -49.83
N SER A 45 36.03 11.90 -50.60
CA SER A 45 35.47 13.20 -50.28
C SER A 45 33.94 13.24 -50.19
N ARG A 46 33.46 14.32 -49.53
CA ARG A 46 32.13 14.98 -49.66
C ARG A 46 31.04 14.60 -48.66
N GLY A 47 30.59 15.65 -47.96
CA GLY A 47 29.27 15.73 -47.35
C GLY A 47 29.28 15.94 -45.84
N ARG A 48 29.54 17.17 -45.38
CA ARG A 48 29.12 17.62 -44.04
C ARG A 48 27.58 17.63 -43.98
N LYS A 49 26.96 16.47 -43.77
CA LYS A 49 25.58 16.39 -43.29
C LYS A 49 25.62 16.47 -41.78
N ASN A 50 25.15 17.59 -41.25
CA ASN A 50 24.83 17.77 -39.84
C ASN A 50 23.91 16.63 -39.40
N ARG A 51 24.50 15.57 -38.84
CA ARG A 51 23.78 14.52 -38.14
C ARG A 51 23.34 15.13 -36.81
N ARG A 52 22.24 15.89 -36.82
CA ARG A 52 21.48 16.21 -35.60
C ARG A 52 21.22 14.85 -34.95
N ARG A 53 22.01 14.51 -33.91
CA ARG A 53 21.64 13.51 -32.93
C ARG A 53 20.31 14.00 -32.38
N GLN A 54 19.20 13.50 -32.93
CA GLN A 54 17.96 13.47 -32.18
C GLN A 54 18.33 12.70 -30.91
N LYS A 55 18.52 13.41 -29.80
CA LYS A 55 18.38 12.80 -28.48
C LYS A 55 17.02 12.10 -28.58
N LYS A 56 17.01 10.77 -28.66
CA LYS A 56 15.81 10.01 -28.30
C LYS A 56 15.54 10.45 -26.88
N THR A 57 14.60 11.37 -26.70
CA THR A 57 13.97 11.61 -25.42
C THR A 57 13.40 10.26 -25.02
N MET A 58 14.08 9.57 -24.12
CA MET A 58 13.52 8.37 -23.52
C MET A 58 12.23 8.83 -22.86
N VAL A 59 11.09 8.41 -23.42
CA VAL A 59 9.80 8.63 -22.78
C VAL A 59 9.86 7.84 -21.48
N VAL A 60 10.11 8.53 -20.38
CA VAL A 60 10.12 7.91 -19.06
C VAL A 60 8.67 7.55 -18.73
N HIS A 61 8.40 6.27 -18.54
CA HIS A 61 7.06 5.78 -18.22
C HIS A 61 6.57 6.42 -16.90
N PRO A 62 5.26 6.70 -16.73
CA PRO A 62 4.75 7.31 -15.50
C PRO A 62 5.12 6.54 -14.23
N VAL A 63 5.08 5.20 -14.27
CA VAL A 63 5.49 4.36 -13.14
C VAL A 63 6.98 4.49 -12.79
N GLN A 64 7.85 4.67 -13.79
CA GLN A 64 9.27 4.95 -13.56
C GLN A 64 9.48 6.34 -12.95
N ARG A 65 8.72 7.36 -13.40
CA ARG A 65 8.74 8.69 -12.79
C ARG A 65 8.28 8.67 -11.34
N LEU A 66 7.24 7.88 -11.03
CA LEU A 66 6.78 7.67 -9.67
C LEU A 66 7.89 7.04 -8.82
N PHE A 67 8.50 5.96 -9.30
CA PHE A 67 9.61 5.31 -8.60
C PHE A 67 10.79 6.25 -8.32
N ASP A 68 11.22 7.01 -9.34
CA ASP A 68 12.31 7.97 -9.17
C ASP A 68 11.98 9.07 -8.16
N ALA A 69 10.73 9.54 -8.14
CA ALA A 69 10.26 10.47 -7.11
C ALA A 69 10.22 9.84 -5.72
N CYS A 70 9.79 8.58 -5.59
CA CYS A 70 9.77 7.88 -4.30
C CYS A 70 11.17 7.75 -3.69
N LYS A 71 12.19 7.46 -4.50
CA LYS A 71 13.60 7.42 -4.03
C LYS A 71 14.04 8.74 -3.39
N ASP A 72 13.64 9.86 -3.97
CA ASP A 72 13.98 11.19 -3.47
C ASP A 72 13.14 11.56 -2.23
N VAL A 73 11.81 11.37 -2.29
CA VAL A 73 10.87 11.67 -1.20
C VAL A 73 11.18 10.86 0.07
N PHE A 74 11.54 9.59 -0.09
CA PHE A 74 11.77 8.65 1.01
C PHE A 74 13.26 8.32 1.24
N ALA A 75 14.19 9.09 0.68
CA ALA A 75 15.64 8.82 0.80
C ALA A 75 16.11 8.59 2.25
N HIS A 76 15.50 9.30 3.21
CA HIS A 76 15.81 9.23 4.63
C HIS A 76 14.68 8.60 5.47
N ALA A 77 13.77 7.86 4.83
CA ALA A 77 12.67 7.21 5.53
C ALA A 77 13.15 6.20 6.58
N GLY A 78 12.44 6.21 7.69
CA GLY A 78 12.57 5.34 8.85
C GLY A 78 11.28 5.44 9.68
N THR A 79 11.20 4.71 10.79
CA THR A 79 9.98 4.73 11.63
C THR A 79 9.63 6.15 12.07
N GLY A 80 8.39 6.56 11.75
CA GLY A 80 7.86 7.88 12.08
C GLY A 80 8.23 8.99 11.10
N PHE A 81 8.94 8.68 10.00
CA PHE A 81 9.29 9.66 8.99
C PHE A 81 8.05 10.18 8.25
N VAL A 82 7.97 11.52 8.16
CA VAL A 82 6.99 12.24 7.35
C VAL A 82 7.75 13.08 6.34
N PRO A 83 7.52 12.92 5.02
CA PRO A 83 8.22 13.73 4.04
C PRO A 83 7.88 15.23 4.16
N PRO A 84 8.76 16.13 3.70
CA PRO A 84 8.47 17.56 3.64
C PRO A 84 7.20 17.88 2.80
N PRO A 85 6.46 18.97 3.11
CA PRO A 85 5.20 19.29 2.42
C PRO A 85 5.32 19.45 0.91
N ASP A 86 6.42 20.03 0.40
CA ASP A 86 6.68 20.17 -1.03
C ASP A 86 6.87 18.81 -1.72
N LYS A 87 7.53 17.87 -1.02
CA LYS A 87 7.71 16.49 -1.49
C LYS A 87 6.39 15.71 -1.46
N ILE A 88 5.55 15.93 -0.46
CA ILE A 88 4.19 15.37 -0.38
C ILE A 88 3.35 15.84 -1.57
N GLU A 89 3.34 17.16 -1.84
CA GLU A 89 2.58 17.74 -2.95
C GLU A 89 3.09 17.20 -4.29
N GLN A 90 4.41 17.17 -4.49
CA GLN A 90 5.04 16.62 -5.69
C GLN A 90 4.65 15.16 -5.92
N LEU A 91 4.74 14.31 -4.90
CA LEU A 91 4.41 12.88 -5.03
C LEU A 91 2.91 12.66 -5.24
N SER A 92 2.06 13.41 -4.55
CA SER A 92 0.60 13.36 -4.72
C SER A 92 0.19 13.75 -6.13
N ALA A 93 0.76 14.82 -6.70
CA ALA A 93 0.49 15.23 -8.07
C ALA A 93 0.90 14.15 -9.09
N LEU A 94 2.04 13.48 -8.88
CA LEU A 94 2.45 12.36 -9.73
C LEU A 94 1.48 11.18 -9.65
N LEU A 95 1.05 10.82 -8.43
CA LEU A 95 0.06 9.76 -8.23
C LEU A 95 -1.31 10.13 -8.81
N ASP A 96 -1.72 11.39 -8.73
CA ASP A 96 -2.97 11.90 -9.30
C ASP A 96 -3.03 11.71 -10.82
N ASP A 97 -1.90 11.83 -11.51
CA ASP A 97 -1.78 11.65 -12.96
C ASP A 97 -1.72 10.17 -13.41
N ILE A 98 -1.46 9.22 -12.49
CA ILE A 98 -1.37 7.79 -12.83
C ILE A 98 -2.74 7.22 -13.18
N LYS A 99 -2.78 6.51 -14.30
CA LYS A 99 -3.93 5.77 -14.81
C LYS A 99 -3.70 4.26 -14.70
N PRO A 100 -4.77 3.44 -14.72
CA PRO A 100 -4.63 1.98 -14.67
C PRO A 100 -3.68 1.41 -15.72
N VAL A 101 -3.70 1.93 -16.95
CA VAL A 101 -2.85 1.46 -18.05
C VAL A 101 -1.36 1.73 -17.82
N ASP A 102 -1.02 2.78 -17.06
CA ASP A 102 0.38 3.16 -16.80
C ASP A 102 1.09 2.15 -15.90
N VAL A 103 0.30 1.38 -15.13
CA VAL A 103 0.73 0.27 -14.27
C VAL A 103 0.26 -1.08 -14.81
N GLY A 104 -0.09 -1.15 -16.10
CA GLY A 104 -0.44 -2.40 -16.79
C GLY A 104 -1.77 -3.03 -16.36
N LEU A 105 -2.64 -2.32 -15.66
CA LEU A 105 -3.93 -2.84 -15.22
C LEU A 105 -5.03 -2.67 -16.27
N SER A 106 -5.93 -3.65 -16.28
CA SER A 106 -7.21 -3.59 -16.99
C SER A 106 -8.32 -4.09 -16.09
N PRO A 107 -9.48 -3.41 -15.98
CA PRO A 107 -10.63 -3.90 -15.21
C PRO A 107 -11.18 -5.25 -15.66
N ARG A 108 -10.76 -5.76 -16.83
CA ARG A 108 -11.13 -7.07 -17.38
C ARG A 108 -10.24 -8.22 -16.90
N MET A 109 -9.21 -7.94 -16.12
CA MET A 109 -8.35 -8.98 -15.55
C MET A 109 -9.14 -9.88 -14.59
N SER A 110 -8.73 -11.15 -14.52
CA SER A 110 -9.40 -12.16 -13.69
C SER A 110 -9.40 -11.80 -12.19
N PHE A 111 -8.42 -11.03 -11.72
CA PHE A 111 -8.32 -10.53 -10.34
C PHE A 111 -9.57 -9.76 -9.88
N PHE A 112 -10.26 -9.12 -10.83
CA PHE A 112 -11.42 -8.27 -10.59
C PHE A 112 -12.76 -8.99 -10.78
N SER A 113 -12.74 -10.25 -11.20
CA SER A 113 -13.95 -11.00 -11.49
C SER A 113 -14.71 -11.32 -10.20
N PRO A 114 -16.06 -11.23 -10.20
CA PRO A 114 -16.87 -11.67 -9.07
C PRO A 114 -16.58 -13.14 -8.76
N GLN A 115 -16.39 -13.44 -7.49
CA GLN A 115 -16.13 -14.80 -7.02
C GLN A 115 -17.42 -15.44 -6.54
N ALA A 116 -17.49 -16.78 -6.57
CA ALA A 116 -18.70 -17.50 -6.18
C ALA A 116 -19.11 -17.15 -4.73
N ALA A 117 -20.42 -16.90 -4.53
CA ALA A 117 -21.01 -16.34 -3.30
C ALA A 117 -20.76 -17.11 -2.00
N ARG A 118 -20.09 -18.27 -2.04
CA ARG A 118 -19.82 -19.13 -0.87
C ARG A 118 -18.41 -18.94 -0.28
N ARG A 119 -17.58 -18.07 -0.84
CA ARG A 119 -16.22 -17.78 -0.34
C ARG A 119 -15.98 -16.29 -0.24
N ALA A 120 -15.19 -15.89 0.75
CA ALA A 120 -14.69 -14.53 0.84
C ALA A 120 -13.89 -14.19 -0.43
N PRO A 121 -14.10 -13.01 -1.05
CA PRO A 121 -13.41 -12.67 -2.27
C PRO A 121 -11.89 -12.56 -2.03
N THR A 122 -11.12 -13.26 -2.85
CA THR A 122 -9.65 -13.20 -2.82
C THR A 122 -9.16 -11.86 -3.35
N ILE A 123 -8.35 -11.16 -2.56
CA ILE A 123 -7.63 -9.96 -2.96
C ILE A 123 -6.33 -10.37 -3.64
N THR A 124 -6.00 -9.74 -4.76
CA THR A 124 -4.69 -9.95 -5.41
C THR A 124 -3.77 -8.77 -5.11
N TYR A 125 -2.55 -9.04 -4.68
CA TYR A 125 -1.50 -8.05 -4.49
C TYR A 125 -0.50 -8.13 -5.64
N LEU A 126 -0.31 -7.02 -6.36
CA LEU A 126 0.73 -6.87 -7.37
C LEU A 126 1.86 -6.04 -6.78
N HIS A 127 2.98 -6.70 -6.52
CA HIS A 127 4.17 -6.03 -6.05
C HIS A 127 4.87 -5.31 -7.19
N ILE A 128 5.22 -4.04 -7.00
CA ILE A 128 5.94 -3.25 -8.00
C ILE A 128 7.42 -3.09 -7.62
N HIS A 129 7.68 -2.68 -6.38
CA HIS A 129 9.02 -2.46 -5.86
C HIS A 129 9.01 -2.44 -4.33
N GLU A 130 10.12 -2.82 -3.72
CA GLU A 130 10.37 -2.63 -2.30
C GLU A 130 11.86 -2.51 -1.99
N CYS A 131 12.15 -1.57 -1.09
CA CYS A 131 13.43 -1.44 -0.41
C CYS A 131 13.19 -1.06 1.05
N GLU A 132 14.24 -0.88 1.84
CA GLU A 132 14.13 -0.48 3.26
C GLU A 132 13.41 0.88 3.45
N LYS A 133 13.40 1.73 2.42
CA LYS A 133 12.91 3.11 2.49
C LYS A 133 11.46 3.27 2.06
N PHE A 134 11.02 2.52 1.07
CA PHE A 134 9.64 2.56 0.61
C PHE A 134 9.26 1.28 -0.15
N SER A 135 7.96 1.07 -0.30
CA SER A 135 7.42 0.01 -1.14
C SER A 135 6.26 0.55 -1.98
N MET A 136 6.12 -0.01 -3.18
CA MET A 136 5.04 0.27 -4.13
C MET A 136 4.30 -1.03 -4.42
N GLY A 137 2.98 -1.02 -4.28
CA GLY A 137 2.16 -2.19 -4.59
C GLY A 137 0.73 -1.83 -4.93
N ILE A 138 0.04 -2.75 -5.58
CA ILE A 138 -1.36 -2.57 -5.98
C ILE A 138 -2.20 -3.66 -5.34
N PHE A 139 -3.22 -3.26 -4.58
CA PHE A 139 -4.30 -4.16 -4.19
C PHE A 139 -5.39 -4.17 -5.26
N CYS A 140 -5.68 -5.34 -5.79
CA CYS A 140 -6.77 -5.61 -6.71
C CYS A 140 -7.89 -6.31 -5.96
N LEU A 141 -9.01 -5.59 -5.76
CA LEU A 141 -10.15 -6.07 -5.01
C LEU A 141 -11.31 -6.37 -5.98
N PRO A 142 -11.81 -7.61 -6.05
CA PRO A 142 -13.08 -7.89 -6.70
C PRO A 142 -14.24 -7.22 -5.93
N PRO A 143 -15.46 -7.11 -6.52
CA PRO A 143 -16.62 -6.62 -5.80
C PRO A 143 -16.83 -7.37 -4.48
N SER A 144 -17.18 -6.64 -3.43
CA SER A 144 -17.30 -7.14 -2.04
C SER A 144 -15.99 -7.60 -1.39
N GLY A 145 -14.83 -7.44 -2.05
CA GLY A 145 -13.53 -7.67 -1.43
C GLY A 145 -13.28 -6.69 -0.29
N VAL A 146 -12.78 -7.19 0.85
CA VAL A 146 -12.52 -6.39 2.05
C VAL A 146 -11.07 -6.51 2.44
N LEU A 147 -10.36 -5.38 2.51
CA LEU A 147 -9.10 -5.29 3.25
C LEU A 147 -9.46 -4.83 4.68
N PRO A 148 -9.42 -5.73 5.68
CA PRO A 148 -9.96 -5.48 7.01
C PRO A 148 -9.26 -4.33 7.72
N LEU A 149 -9.90 -3.78 8.76
CA LEU A 149 -9.35 -2.67 9.53
C LEU A 149 -7.95 -3.00 10.06
N HIS A 150 -6.95 -2.22 9.66
CA HIS A 150 -5.55 -2.40 10.04
C HIS A 150 -4.83 -1.07 10.22
N ASN A 151 -3.69 -1.06 10.93
CA ASN A 151 -2.84 0.13 11.13
C ASN A 151 -1.60 0.14 10.25
N HIS A 152 -0.93 1.31 10.18
CA HIS A 152 0.34 1.52 9.49
C HIS A 152 1.36 2.18 10.46
N PRO A 153 1.91 1.42 11.43
CA PRO A 153 2.67 1.98 12.55
C PRO A 153 3.97 2.67 12.10
N GLY A 154 4.07 3.98 12.36
CA GLY A 154 5.26 4.75 12.02
C GLY A 154 5.47 4.97 10.52
N MET A 155 4.41 4.86 9.71
CA MET A 155 4.48 4.95 8.26
C MET A 155 3.71 6.17 7.75
N THR A 156 4.20 6.74 6.65
CA THR A 156 3.42 7.65 5.79
C THR A 156 3.02 6.86 4.56
N VAL A 157 1.72 6.86 4.21
CA VAL A 157 1.20 6.06 3.09
C VAL A 157 0.40 6.95 2.15
N PHE A 158 0.76 6.92 0.88
CA PHE A 158 0.00 7.54 -0.21
C PHE A 158 -0.82 6.45 -0.88
N SER A 159 -2.12 6.67 -1.03
CA SER A 159 -3.05 5.69 -1.60
C SER A 159 -3.90 6.33 -2.69
N LYS A 160 -3.87 5.74 -3.88
CA LYS A 160 -4.60 6.20 -5.07
C LYS A 160 -5.54 5.11 -5.58
N LEU A 161 -6.85 5.36 -5.54
CA LEU A 161 -7.84 4.54 -6.22
C LEU A 161 -7.76 4.76 -7.73
N LEU A 162 -7.25 3.76 -8.45
CA LEU A 162 -7.01 3.85 -9.90
C LEU A 162 -8.30 3.70 -10.71
N PHE A 163 -9.22 2.87 -10.24
CA PHE A 163 -10.58 2.73 -10.78
C PHE A 163 -11.51 2.09 -9.75
N GLY A 164 -12.82 2.19 -9.98
CA GLY A 164 -13.87 1.57 -9.17
C GLY A 164 -14.45 2.51 -8.11
N THR A 165 -15.27 1.92 -7.24
CA THR A 165 -15.88 2.56 -6.08
C THR A 165 -15.55 1.76 -4.83
N MET A 166 -14.88 2.41 -3.88
CA MET A 166 -14.42 1.83 -2.63
C MET A 166 -15.09 2.54 -1.46
N HIS A 167 -15.67 1.79 -0.53
CA HIS A 167 -16.01 2.33 0.77
C HIS A 167 -14.76 2.33 1.65
N ILE A 168 -14.40 3.51 2.16
CA ILE A 168 -13.24 3.69 3.04
C ILE A 168 -13.75 4.13 4.40
N LYS A 169 -13.34 3.40 5.44
CA LYS A 169 -13.53 3.81 6.82
C LYS A 169 -12.19 3.90 7.53
N SER A 170 -11.85 5.05 8.10
CA SER A 170 -10.57 5.28 8.75
C SER A 170 -10.68 5.98 10.09
N TYR A 171 -9.65 5.82 10.91
CA TYR A 171 -9.59 6.29 12.29
C TYR A 171 -8.18 6.72 12.66
N ASP A 172 -8.08 7.63 13.63
CA ASP A 172 -6.85 7.89 14.37
C ASP A 172 -7.09 7.72 15.88
N TRP A 173 -6.03 7.38 16.61
CA TRP A 173 -6.11 7.22 18.05
C TRP A 173 -6.44 8.56 18.73
N VAL A 174 -7.31 8.53 19.74
CA VAL A 174 -7.52 9.71 20.58
C VAL A 174 -6.31 9.88 21.50
N VAL A 175 -5.66 11.03 21.42
CA VAL A 175 -4.51 11.37 22.27
C VAL A 175 -4.99 11.57 23.71
N GLY A 176 -4.29 10.93 24.66
CA GLY A 176 -4.63 11.05 26.09
C GLY A 176 -5.86 10.27 26.54
N ALA A 177 -6.51 9.50 25.67
CA ALA A 177 -7.56 8.59 26.09
C ALA A 177 -6.95 7.42 26.90
N PRO A 178 -7.60 6.99 28.00
CA PRO A 178 -7.17 5.83 28.75
C PRO A 178 -7.18 4.61 27.83
N SER A 179 -6.06 3.88 27.78
CA SER A 179 -5.91 2.72 26.89
C SER A 179 -6.62 1.47 27.43
N ASN A 180 -7.30 1.57 28.57
CA ASN A 180 -7.59 0.43 29.44
C ASN A 180 -9.08 0.33 29.80
N ALA A 181 -9.99 0.64 28.89
CA ALA A 181 -11.39 0.27 29.13
C ALA A 181 -11.49 -1.27 29.08
N SER A 182 -11.54 -1.91 30.26
CA SER A 182 -11.79 -3.34 30.33
C SER A 182 -13.22 -3.57 29.87
N ALA A 183 -13.39 -4.27 28.75
CA ALA A 183 -14.68 -4.85 28.41
C ALA A 183 -15.07 -5.79 29.56
N VAL A 184 -16.00 -5.40 30.44
CA VAL A 184 -16.61 -6.34 31.38
C VAL A 184 -17.48 -7.26 30.53
N ALA A 185 -16.89 -8.34 30.02
CA ALA A 185 -17.66 -9.46 29.52
C ALA A 185 -18.32 -10.14 30.72
N GLU A 186 -19.60 -10.47 30.58
CA GLU A 186 -20.40 -11.27 31.51
C GLU A 186 -19.58 -12.42 32.15
N PRO A 187 -19.81 -12.75 33.44
CA PRO A 187 -18.95 -13.62 34.23
C PRO A 187 -19.17 -15.10 33.87
N SER A 188 -18.71 -15.50 32.69
CA SER A 188 -18.50 -16.92 32.40
C SER A 188 -17.48 -17.09 31.29
N GLN A 189 -16.41 -17.82 31.63
CA GLN A 189 -15.31 -18.32 30.77
C GLN A 189 -14.11 -17.36 30.65
N THR A 190 -13.08 -17.65 31.45
CA THR A 190 -11.65 -17.38 31.19
C THR A 190 -11.37 -16.22 30.22
N ALA A 191 -11.73 -15.00 30.60
CA ALA A 191 -11.61 -13.84 29.73
C ALA A 191 -10.16 -13.35 29.75
N GLN A 192 -9.41 -13.62 28.68
CA GLN A 192 -8.28 -12.77 28.36
C GLN A 192 -8.83 -11.35 28.17
N CYS A 193 -8.44 -10.44 29.06
CA CYS A 193 -8.84 -9.05 28.99
C CYS A 193 -8.27 -8.47 27.68
N LEU A 194 -9.09 -8.36 26.65
CA LEU A 194 -8.65 -7.78 25.37
C LEU A 194 -8.82 -6.28 25.46
N GLU A 195 -7.68 -5.59 25.48
CA GLU A 195 -7.55 -4.15 25.59
C GLU A 195 -8.24 -3.46 24.39
N VAL A 196 -9.18 -2.55 24.68
CA VAL A 196 -9.81 -1.70 23.67
C VAL A 196 -9.33 -0.26 23.81
N ARG A 197 -9.06 0.39 22.68
CA ARG A 197 -8.57 1.76 22.65
C ARG A 197 -9.50 2.66 21.85
N LEU A 198 -9.72 3.87 22.36
CA LEU A 198 -10.59 4.86 21.73
C LEU A 198 -9.93 5.47 20.48
N ALA A 199 -10.67 5.52 19.39
CA ALA A 199 -10.28 6.13 18.13
C ALA A 199 -11.36 7.08 17.61
N LYS A 200 -10.95 8.14 16.90
CA LYS A 200 -11.83 9.09 16.23
C LYS A 200 -11.93 8.72 14.76
N VAL A 201 -13.14 8.64 14.23
CA VAL A 201 -13.43 8.46 12.80
C VAL A 201 -12.89 9.66 12.01
N LYS A 202 -12.15 9.39 10.94
CA LYS A 202 -11.61 10.40 10.01
C LYS A 202 -12.30 10.39 8.66
N VAL A 203 -12.58 9.20 8.13
CA VAL A 203 -13.34 8.99 6.90
C VAL A 203 -14.34 7.87 7.12
N ASP A 204 -15.55 8.03 6.59
CA ASP A 204 -16.56 6.98 6.49
C ASP A 204 -17.43 7.28 5.26
N SER A 205 -16.92 6.93 4.07
CA SER A 205 -17.57 7.32 2.81
C SER A 205 -17.18 6.45 1.62
N ASN A 206 -18.00 6.52 0.57
CA ASN A 206 -17.70 5.93 -0.74
C ASN A 206 -16.84 6.89 -1.57
N LEU A 207 -15.66 6.42 -1.98
CA LEU A 207 -14.78 7.10 -2.93
C LEU A 207 -14.91 6.42 -4.31
N THR A 208 -15.16 7.20 -5.36
CA THR A 208 -15.24 6.71 -6.73
C THR A 208 -14.17 7.37 -7.59
N ALA A 209 -13.44 6.57 -8.38
CA ALA A 209 -12.47 7.09 -9.34
C ALA A 209 -13.16 7.79 -10.54
N PRO A 210 -12.59 8.85 -11.11
CA PRO A 210 -11.31 9.47 -10.75
C PRO A 210 -11.41 10.29 -9.45
N CYS A 211 -10.44 10.11 -8.56
CA CYS A 211 -10.33 10.84 -7.31
C CYS A 211 -8.88 11.27 -7.06
N LYS A 212 -8.67 12.19 -6.12
CA LYS A 212 -7.33 12.56 -5.66
C LYS A 212 -6.70 11.45 -4.84
N THR A 213 -5.37 11.48 -4.76
CA THR A 213 -4.55 10.67 -3.87
C THR A 213 -4.87 11.03 -2.42
N SER A 214 -5.06 10.01 -1.60
CA SER A 214 -5.19 10.15 -0.16
C SER A 214 -3.83 9.94 0.51
N ILE A 215 -3.62 10.56 1.66
CA ILE A 215 -2.42 10.40 2.46
C ILE A 215 -2.80 10.17 3.92
N LEU A 216 -2.13 9.20 4.54
CA LEU A 216 -2.12 9.02 5.98
C LEU A 216 -0.71 9.16 6.53
N TYR A 217 -0.63 9.53 7.80
CA TYR A 217 0.58 9.78 8.55
C TYR A 217 0.65 8.81 9.75
N PRO A 218 1.79 8.75 10.48
CA PRO A 218 1.93 7.87 11.63
C PRO A 218 0.86 8.02 12.73
N ALA A 219 0.25 9.21 12.86
CA ALA A 219 -0.74 9.50 13.90
C ALA A 219 -1.85 10.47 13.43
N ASP A 220 -2.01 10.66 12.12
CA ASP A 220 -3.06 11.51 11.54
C ASP A 220 -3.43 11.05 10.13
N GLY A 221 -4.52 11.55 9.56
CA GLY A 221 -5.01 11.19 8.23
C GLY A 221 -5.71 9.82 8.16
N GLY A 222 -6.00 9.19 9.30
CA GLY A 222 -6.65 7.89 9.37
C GLY A 222 -5.65 6.73 9.25
N ASN A 223 -4.68 6.66 10.17
CA ASN A 223 -3.65 5.63 10.20
C ASN A 223 -4.23 4.21 10.27
N MET A 224 -5.39 4.05 10.92
CA MET A 224 -6.15 2.80 10.86
C MET A 224 -7.23 2.91 9.80
N HIS A 225 -7.26 2.01 8.83
CA HIS A 225 -8.34 2.01 7.83
C HIS A 225 -8.78 0.62 7.38
N CYS A 226 -9.98 0.58 6.82
CA CYS A 226 -10.58 -0.58 6.16
C CYS A 226 -11.03 -0.16 4.76
N PHE A 227 -10.79 -1.03 3.78
CA PHE A 227 -11.29 -0.88 2.42
C PHE A 227 -12.35 -1.95 2.15
N THR A 228 -13.49 -1.54 1.62
CA THR A 228 -14.57 -2.44 1.17
C THR A 228 -14.96 -2.09 -0.25
N ALA A 229 -14.65 -2.96 -1.19
CA ALA A 229 -14.86 -2.74 -2.61
C ALA A 229 -16.37 -2.82 -2.94
N VAL A 230 -16.97 -1.69 -3.33
CA VAL A 230 -18.37 -1.64 -3.78
C VAL A 230 -18.47 -2.18 -5.21
N THR A 231 -17.52 -1.79 -6.05
CA THR A 231 -17.29 -2.38 -7.37
C THR A 231 -15.88 -2.96 -7.43
N ALA A 232 -15.48 -3.57 -8.55
CA ALA A 232 -14.08 -3.96 -8.72
C ALA A 232 -13.17 -2.73 -8.62
N CYS A 233 -12.15 -2.81 -7.76
CA CYS A 233 -11.28 -1.69 -7.45
C CYS A 233 -9.81 -2.08 -7.58
N ALA A 234 -8.98 -1.13 -7.99
CA ALA A 234 -7.53 -1.22 -7.86
C ALA A 234 -7.02 -0.01 -7.07
N VAL A 235 -6.25 -0.27 -6.03
CA VAL A 235 -5.65 0.75 -5.16
C VAL A 235 -4.13 0.64 -5.26
N LEU A 236 -3.47 1.70 -5.69
CA LEU A 236 -2.02 1.82 -5.70
C LEU A 236 -1.58 2.48 -4.40
N ASP A 237 -0.77 1.75 -3.62
CA ASP A 237 -0.20 2.24 -2.37
C ASP A 237 1.32 2.44 -2.50
N VAL A 238 1.80 3.55 -1.94
CA VAL A 238 3.21 3.85 -1.71
C VAL A 238 3.42 4.03 -0.21
N LEU A 239 4.17 3.12 0.40
CA LEU A 239 4.42 3.09 1.85
C LEU A 239 5.84 3.56 2.12
N GLY A 240 6.03 4.48 3.06
CA GLY A 240 7.34 4.95 3.48
C GLY A 240 7.45 5.10 5.00
N PRO A 241 8.28 4.29 5.69
CA PRO A 241 8.88 3.04 5.22
C PRO A 241 7.85 1.90 5.08
N PRO A 242 8.22 0.72 4.54
CA PRO A 242 7.36 -0.46 4.55
C PRO A 242 7.21 -1.07 5.96
N TYR A 243 6.25 -1.99 6.07
CA TYR A 243 6.14 -2.89 7.23
C TYR A 243 7.44 -3.68 7.46
N SER A 244 7.78 -3.90 8.72
CA SER A 244 8.92 -4.71 9.14
C SER A 244 8.68 -5.23 10.56
N ASP A 245 8.52 -6.54 10.71
CA ASP A 245 8.32 -7.17 12.01
C ASP A 245 9.55 -6.97 12.91
N ALA A 246 10.76 -7.02 12.33
CA ALA A 246 12.02 -6.81 13.03
C ALA A 246 12.17 -5.40 13.61
N GLU A 247 11.62 -4.39 12.93
CA GLU A 247 11.64 -3.00 13.36
C GLU A 247 10.35 -2.58 14.09
N GLY A 248 9.53 -3.56 14.49
CA GLY A 248 8.29 -3.35 15.24
C GLY A 248 7.12 -2.78 14.43
N ARG A 249 7.29 -2.58 13.12
CA ARG A 249 6.25 -2.10 12.20
C ARG A 249 5.45 -3.25 11.61
N HIS A 250 4.75 -4.00 12.44
CA HIS A 250 3.88 -5.09 12.01
C HIS A 250 2.46 -4.57 11.74
N CYS A 251 1.77 -5.18 10.78
CA CYS A 251 0.37 -4.87 10.53
C CYS A 251 -0.49 -5.51 11.62
N THR A 252 -1.28 -4.68 12.31
CA THR A 252 -2.21 -5.13 13.34
C THR A 252 -3.63 -4.95 12.82
N TYR A 253 -4.47 -5.96 12.99
CA TYR A 253 -5.88 -5.90 12.61
C TYR A 253 -6.74 -5.55 13.82
N TYR A 254 -7.87 -4.89 13.57
CA TYR A 254 -8.78 -4.44 14.61
C TYR A 254 -10.24 -4.81 14.35
N LEU A 255 -11.00 -5.02 15.42
CA LEU A 255 -12.46 -4.93 15.43
C LEU A 255 -12.85 -3.51 15.85
N ALA A 256 -13.78 -2.89 15.12
CA ALA A 256 -14.36 -1.62 15.50
C ALA A 256 -15.71 -1.83 16.19
N TYR A 257 -15.91 -1.16 17.31
CA TYR A 257 -17.18 -1.14 18.04
C TYR A 257 -17.69 0.30 18.21
N PRO A 258 -19.01 0.50 18.19
CA PRO A 258 -19.59 1.81 18.49
C PRO A 258 -19.13 2.32 19.86
N PHE A 259 -18.97 3.64 19.99
CA PHE A 259 -18.58 4.28 21.25
C PHE A 259 -19.43 3.84 22.46
N THR A 260 -20.73 3.64 22.25
CA THR A 260 -21.72 3.25 23.27
C THR A 260 -21.56 1.82 23.81
N LYS A 261 -20.69 0.99 23.21
CA LYS A 261 -20.52 -0.41 23.62
C LYS A 261 -19.79 -0.56 24.96
N PHE A 262 -18.82 0.32 25.24
CA PHE A 262 -17.92 0.20 26.40
C PHE A 262 -17.92 1.45 27.30
N SER A 263 -18.95 2.29 27.20
CA SER A 263 -19.10 3.46 28.06
C SER A 263 -19.44 3.03 29.49
N GLY A 264 -18.41 2.82 30.32
CA GLY A 264 -18.49 2.83 31.77
C GLY A 264 -18.45 4.27 32.31
N ASP A 265 -18.99 4.48 33.50
CA ASP A 265 -19.46 5.76 34.05
C ASP A 265 -18.44 6.92 34.17
N GLU A 266 -17.15 6.79 33.85
CA GLU A 266 -16.16 7.78 34.35
C GLU A 266 -15.07 8.33 33.41
N GLN A 267 -14.92 7.99 32.13
CA GLN A 267 -13.65 8.36 31.45
C GLN A 267 -13.63 9.28 30.24
N VAL A 268 -14.73 9.49 29.49
CA VAL A 268 -14.73 10.53 28.44
C VAL A 268 -16.13 11.11 28.25
N SER A 269 -16.33 12.36 28.71
CA SER A 269 -17.57 13.11 28.46
C SER A 269 -17.59 13.65 27.03
N ILE A 270 -17.98 12.81 26.07
CA ILE A 270 -18.21 13.20 24.67
C ILE A 270 -19.68 13.62 24.51
N PRO A 271 -19.98 14.79 23.93
CA PRO A 271 -21.35 15.19 23.60
C PRO A 271 -22.06 14.13 22.76
N ASP A 272 -23.36 13.90 23.00
CA ASP A 272 -24.12 12.85 22.30
C ASP A 272 -24.03 12.94 20.78
N GLU A 273 -24.03 14.16 20.25
CA GLU A 273 -23.92 14.45 18.82
C GLU A 273 -22.58 14.01 18.21
N GLU A 274 -21.53 13.95 19.02
CA GLU A 274 -20.19 13.57 18.58
C GLU A 274 -19.88 12.08 18.78
N LYS A 275 -20.69 11.34 19.55
CA LYS A 275 -20.42 9.93 19.87
C LYS A 275 -20.27 9.04 18.63
N ASN A 276 -20.99 9.35 17.55
CA ASN A 276 -20.89 8.64 16.27
C ASN A 276 -19.54 8.83 15.57
N ASN A 277 -18.78 9.86 15.94
CA ASN A 277 -17.44 10.13 15.41
C ASN A 277 -16.35 9.38 16.19
N TYR A 278 -16.71 8.52 17.15
CA TYR A 278 -15.76 7.75 17.94
C TYR A 278 -16.10 6.25 17.90
N ALA A 279 -15.07 5.43 17.99
CA ALA A 279 -15.19 3.98 18.05
C ALA A 279 -14.14 3.40 19.00
N TRP A 280 -14.46 2.26 19.58
CA TRP A 280 -13.49 1.44 20.31
C TRP A 280 -12.88 0.43 19.35
N LEU A 281 -11.55 0.44 19.24
CA LEU A 281 -10.84 -0.53 18.42
C LEU A 281 -10.19 -1.58 19.33
N GLN A 282 -10.44 -2.85 19.02
CA GLN A 282 -9.89 -4.00 19.71
C GLN A 282 -8.93 -4.73 18.79
N GLU A 283 -7.70 -5.01 19.23
CA GLU A 283 -6.79 -5.85 18.46
C GLU A 283 -7.37 -7.26 18.26
N ARG A 284 -7.15 -7.81 17.07
CA ARG A 284 -7.53 -9.17 16.69
C ARG A 284 -6.42 -9.82 15.88
N ASP A 285 -6.42 -11.15 15.89
CA ASP A 285 -5.64 -11.90 14.93
C ASP A 285 -6.14 -11.67 13.50
N LYS A 286 -5.27 -11.96 12.52
CA LYS A 286 -5.61 -11.90 11.10
C LYS A 286 -6.93 -12.65 10.84
N PRO A 287 -7.90 -12.03 10.15
CA PRO A 287 -9.15 -12.70 9.80
C PRO A 287 -8.91 -13.96 8.96
N GLU A 288 -9.52 -15.09 9.31
CA GLU A 288 -9.37 -16.35 8.57
C GLU A 288 -9.94 -16.27 7.14
N ASP A 289 -10.93 -15.40 6.94
CA ASP A 289 -11.57 -15.11 5.67
C ASP A 289 -10.76 -14.12 4.80
N LEU A 290 -9.71 -13.49 5.35
CA LEU A 290 -8.81 -12.64 4.57
C LEU A 290 -7.84 -13.49 3.74
N VAL A 291 -8.11 -13.58 2.45
CA VAL A 291 -7.23 -14.20 1.47
C VAL A 291 -6.58 -13.13 0.59
N VAL A 292 -5.29 -12.91 0.78
CA VAL A 292 -4.45 -12.09 -0.12
C VAL A 292 -3.49 -13.00 -0.86
N LYS A 293 -3.50 -12.92 -2.20
CA LYS A 293 -2.62 -13.70 -3.08
C LYS A 293 -1.69 -12.77 -3.86
N GLY A 294 -0.39 -13.06 -3.83
CA GLY A 294 0.58 -12.37 -4.67
C GLY A 294 0.45 -12.79 -6.12
N ALA A 295 0.60 -11.83 -7.05
CA ALA A 295 0.75 -12.12 -8.47
C ALA A 295 1.82 -11.23 -9.09
N LEU A 296 2.42 -11.72 -10.19
CA LEU A 296 3.47 -10.99 -10.88
C LEU A 296 2.93 -9.69 -11.49
N TYR A 297 3.64 -8.60 -11.26
CA TYR A 297 3.36 -7.34 -11.94
C TYR A 297 3.80 -7.42 -13.40
N THR A 298 2.85 -7.20 -14.32
CA THR A 298 3.07 -7.29 -15.77
C THR A 298 3.06 -5.94 -16.48
N GLY A 299 3.10 -4.83 -15.71
CA GLY A 299 3.15 -3.49 -16.27
C GLY A 299 4.56 -3.09 -16.72
N PRO A 300 4.77 -1.80 -17.10
CA PRO A 300 6.08 -1.31 -17.51
C PRO A 300 7.14 -1.52 -16.43
N VAL A 301 8.29 -2.08 -16.84
CA VAL A 301 9.41 -2.44 -15.94
C VAL A 301 10.06 -1.18 -15.36
N ILE A 302 10.27 -1.19 -14.05
CA ILE A 302 11.07 -0.17 -13.34
C ILE A 302 12.54 -0.55 -13.40
N ARG A 303 13.40 0.46 -13.58
CA ARG A 303 14.85 0.32 -13.55
C ARG A 303 15.42 1.02 -12.33
N GLU A 304 16.14 0.26 -11.52
CA GLU A 304 17.01 0.77 -10.47
C GLU A 304 18.33 1.18 -11.14
N ASN A 305 18.61 2.47 -11.17
CA ASN A 305 19.87 3.02 -11.69
C ASN A 305 20.86 3.22 -10.55
#